data_AF-A0A8H7QL03-F1
#
_entry.id   AF-A0A8H7QL03-F1
#
_cell.length_a   1.000
_cell.length_b   1.000
_cell.length_c   1.000
_cell.angle_alpha   90.00
_cell.angle_beta   90.00
_cell.angle_gamma   90.00
#
_symmetry.space_group_name_H-M   'P 1'
#
loop_
_entity.id
_entity.type
_entity.pdbx_description
1 polymer ?
#
loop_
_entity_poly.entity_id
_entity_poly.type
_entity_poly.pdbx_seq_one_letter_code
_entity_poly.pdbx_strand_id
1 'polypeptide(L)'
;MRQAGVSKSTPGKPSSTTETTKNTIKLKLRSGKLRTAEDTHKFLNNLGHPIGYEATRKLQHCLGFNYHIKKKQPHLNVEHRKDRLKWAKAHRNWPVTDWKRVIFSDKTRINLLESDGIQYT
;
A
#
# COMPACT_ATOMS: atom_id res chain seq x y z
N MET A 1 -23.41 50.37 0.31
CA MET A 1 -22.72 49.11 0.68
C MET A 1 -23.51 47.94 0.10
N ARG A 2 -22.95 47.17 -0.84
CA ARG A 2 -23.62 46.00 -1.44
C ARG A 2 -23.23 44.75 -0.63
N GLN A 3 -24.20 44.07 -0.02
CA GLN A 3 -23.96 42.79 0.63
C GLN A 3 -23.78 41.71 -0.46
N ALA A 4 -22.67 40.97 -0.39
CA ALA A 4 -22.42 39.82 -1.25
C ALA A 4 -23.29 38.65 -0.78
N GLY A 5 -24.20 38.20 -1.65
CA GLY A 5 -25.02 37.01 -1.40
C GLY A 5 -24.15 35.75 -1.41
N VAL A 6 -24.24 34.95 -0.35
CA VAL A 6 -23.60 33.63 -0.25
C VAL A 6 -24.28 32.69 -1.26
N SER A 7 -23.57 32.30 -2.32
CA SER A 7 -24.06 31.29 -3.27
C SER A 7 -24.12 29.92 -2.59
N LYS A 8 -25.32 29.37 -2.41
CA LYS A 8 -25.52 27.99 -1.93
C LYS A 8 -25.07 27.00 -3.02
N SER A 9 -24.17 26.08 -2.69
CA SER A 9 -23.78 24.99 -3.60
C SER A 9 -24.95 24.04 -3.83
N THR A 10 -25.19 23.66 -5.09
CA THR A 10 -26.16 22.61 -5.41
C THR A 10 -25.73 21.26 -4.82
N PRO A 11 -26.65 20.50 -4.20
CA PRO A 11 -26.33 19.17 -3.70
C PRO A 11 -25.95 18.26 -4.87
N GLY A 12 -24.79 17.61 -4.76
CA GLY A 12 -24.31 16.66 -5.76
C GLY A 12 -25.14 15.37 -5.79
N LYS A 13 -24.89 14.54 -6.81
CA LYS A 13 -25.52 13.22 -6.94
C LYS A 13 -25.25 12.37 -5.69
N PRO A 14 -26.27 11.74 -5.09
CA PRO A 14 -26.07 10.87 -3.94
C PRO A 14 -25.11 9.73 -4.28
N SER A 15 -24.21 9.43 -3.36
CA SER A 15 -23.27 8.32 -3.50
C SER A 15 -24.03 7.01 -3.57
N SER A 16 -23.72 6.17 -4.57
CA SER A 16 -24.33 4.84 -4.72
C SER A 16 -23.98 3.87 -3.58
N THR A 17 -23.03 4.23 -2.72
CA THR A 17 -22.50 3.37 -1.65
C THR A 17 -22.88 3.96 -0.29
N THR A 18 -23.49 3.15 0.57
CA THR A 18 -23.81 3.54 1.94
C THR A 18 -22.55 3.64 2.80
N GLU A 19 -22.61 4.45 3.86
CA GLU A 19 -21.48 4.65 4.76
C GLU A 19 -21.04 3.35 5.45
N THR A 20 -21.99 2.47 5.77
CA THR A 20 -21.73 1.13 6.32
C THR A 20 -20.91 0.26 5.35
N THR A 21 -21.25 0.28 4.06
CA THR A 21 -20.51 -0.46 3.03
C THR A 21 -19.10 0.11 2.88
N LYS A 22 -18.93 1.44 2.91
CA LYS A 22 -17.62 2.10 2.87
C LYS A 22 -16.73 1.69 4.05
N ASN A 23 -17.27 1.68 5.27
CA ASN A 23 -16.56 1.25 6.47
C ASN A 23 -16.16 -0.22 6.41
N THR A 24 -17.04 -1.08 5.88
CA THR A 24 -16.76 -2.50 5.67
C THR A 24 -15.60 -2.71 4.69
N ILE A 25 -15.59 -1.98 3.57
CA ILE A 25 -14.51 -2.03 2.58
C ILE A 25 -13.20 -1.53 3.18
N LYS A 26 -13.24 -0.42 3.92
CA LYS A 26 -12.07 0.14 4.60
C LYS A 26 -11.44 -0.86 5.58
N LEU A 27 -12.26 -1.59 6.34
CA LEU A 27 -11.78 -2.65 7.24
C LEU A 27 -11.18 -3.83 6.46
N LYS A 28 -11.81 -4.25 5.36
CA LYS A 28 -11.33 -5.37 4.54
C LYS A 28 -10.03 -5.06 3.78
N LEU A 29 -9.87 -3.83 3.29
CA LEU A 29 -8.63 -3.33 2.69
C LEU A 29 -7.51 -3.26 3.73
N ARG A 30 -7.79 -2.71 4.93
CA ARG A 30 -6.80 -2.66 6.02
C ARG A 30 -6.35 -4.03 6.51
N SER A 31 -7.27 -4.99 6.58
CA SER A 31 -6.95 -6.37 6.96
C SER A 31 -6.26 -7.16 5.85
N GLY A 32 -6.11 -6.61 4.63
CA GLY A 32 -5.48 -7.28 3.51
C GLY A 32 -6.29 -8.42 2.90
N LYS A 33 -7.60 -8.50 3.22
CA LYS A 33 -8.54 -9.46 2.62
C LYS A 33 -8.94 -9.07 1.20
N LEU A 34 -8.93 -7.76 0.91
CA LEU A 34 -9.06 -7.21 -0.44
C LEU A 34 -7.71 -6.61 -0.80
N ARG A 35 -7.02 -7.16 -1.80
CA ARG A 35 -5.66 -6.74 -2.16
C ARG A 35 -5.66 -5.89 -3.42
N THR A 36 -6.60 -6.14 -4.32
CA THR A 36 -6.70 -5.43 -5.60
C THR A 36 -7.99 -4.62 -5.72
N ALA A 37 -7.98 -3.67 -6.66
CA ALA A 37 -9.19 -2.95 -7.07
C ALA A 37 -10.29 -3.93 -7.55
N GLU A 38 -9.87 -4.98 -8.25
CA GLU A 38 -10.75 -6.01 -8.80
C GLU A 38 -11.42 -6.84 -7.71
N ASP A 39 -10.68 -7.23 -6.67
CA ASP A 39 -11.25 -7.95 -5.51
C ASP A 39 -12.38 -7.14 -4.87
N THR A 40 -12.16 -5.83 -4.76
CA THR A 40 -13.13 -4.93 -4.15
C THR A 40 -14.34 -4.72 -5.05
N HIS A 41 -14.14 -4.66 -6.37
CA HIS A 41 -15.21 -4.56 -7.34
C HIS A 41 -16.08 -5.82 -7.33
N LYS A 42 -15.47 -7.01 -7.36
CA LYS A 42 -16.17 -8.30 -7.20
C LYS A 42 -16.93 -8.36 -5.88
N PHE A 43 -16.30 -7.93 -4.79
CA PHE A 43 -16.92 -7.88 -3.47
C PHE A 43 -18.16 -6.96 -3.44
N LEU A 44 -18.07 -5.79 -4.06
CA LEU A 44 -19.19 -4.83 -4.17
C LEU A 44 -20.36 -5.40 -5.01
N ASN A 45 -20.05 -6.01 -6.14
CA ASN A 45 -21.06 -6.66 -6.98
C ASN A 45 -21.77 -7.81 -6.23
N ASN A 46 -21.01 -8.63 -5.50
CA ASN A 46 -21.57 -9.72 -4.69
C ASN A 46 -22.46 -9.23 -3.53
N LEU A 47 -22.24 -8.01 -3.03
CA LEU A 47 -23.09 -7.37 -2.02
C LEU A 47 -24.37 -6.75 -2.62
N GLY A 48 -24.58 -6.84 -3.94
CA GLY A 48 -25.73 -6.23 -4.59
C GLY A 48 -25.56 -4.73 -4.88
N HIS A 49 -24.32 -4.23 -4.90
CA HIS A 49 -24.02 -2.87 -5.34
C HIS A 49 -23.34 -2.91 -6.73
N PRO A 50 -24.12 -2.84 -7.83
CA PRO A 50 -23.58 -2.84 -9.19
C PRO A 50 -22.86 -1.52 -9.45
N ILE A 51 -21.57 -1.49 -9.12
CA ILE A 51 -20.71 -0.30 -9.23
C ILE A 51 -19.67 -0.60 -10.30
N GLY A 52 -19.51 0.28 -11.29
CA GLY A 52 -18.47 0.12 -12.30
C GLY A 52 -17.05 0.06 -11.71
N TYR A 53 -16.13 -0.57 -12.44
CA TYR A 53 -14.74 -0.73 -12.00
C TYR A 53 -14.07 0.62 -11.65
N GLU A 54 -14.22 1.62 -12.51
CA GLU A 54 -13.68 2.97 -12.28
C GLU A 54 -14.30 3.67 -11.06
N ALA A 55 -15.59 3.45 -10.81
CA ALA A 55 -16.24 3.97 -9.60
C ALA A 55 -15.69 3.30 -8.33
N THR A 56 -15.32 2.02 -8.41
CA THR A 56 -14.64 1.30 -7.33
C THR A 56 -13.25 1.87 -7.06
N ARG A 57 -12.46 2.17 -8.10
CA ARG A 57 -11.14 2.80 -7.95
C ARG A 57 -11.23 4.19 -7.34
N LYS A 58 -12.15 5.02 -7.83
CA LYS A 58 -12.43 6.36 -7.25
C LYS A 58 -12.83 6.24 -5.78
N LEU A 59 -13.70 5.28 -5.44
CA LEU A 59 -14.10 5.04 -4.06
C LEU A 59 -12.89 4.72 -3.18
N GLN A 60 -11.98 3.84 -3.63
CA GLN A 60 -10.78 3.50 -2.86
C GLN A 60 -9.85 4.69 -2.65
N HIS A 61 -9.66 5.52 -3.67
CA HIS A 61 -8.91 6.77 -3.54
C HIS A 61 -9.58 7.73 -2.55
N CYS A 62 -10.91 7.91 -2.61
CA CYS A 62 -11.64 8.72 -1.63
C CYS A 62 -11.53 8.18 -0.20
N LEU A 63 -11.36 6.86 -0.04
CA LEU A 63 -11.12 6.21 1.26
C LEU A 63 -9.66 6.35 1.74
N GLY A 64 -8.78 6.96 0.94
CA GLY A 64 -7.37 7.18 1.25
C GLY A 64 -6.44 6.02 0.90
N PHE A 65 -6.88 5.08 0.06
CA PHE A 65 -6.05 3.99 -0.40
C PHE A 65 -5.41 4.32 -1.76
N ASN A 66 -4.12 4.07 -1.86
CA ASN A 66 -3.36 4.18 -3.10
C ASN A 66 -2.82 2.81 -3.48
N TYR A 67 -2.74 2.57 -4.79
CA TYR A 67 -2.17 1.34 -5.32
C TYR A 67 -0.66 1.48 -5.45
N HIS A 68 0.05 0.52 -4.89
CA HIS A 68 1.50 0.43 -5.02
C HIS A 68 1.90 -1.00 -5.31
N ILE A 69 2.88 -1.15 -6.20
CA ILE A 69 3.52 -2.43 -6.43
C ILE A 69 4.40 -2.74 -5.22
N LYS A 70 4.15 -3.89 -4.59
CA LYS A 70 4.95 -4.34 -3.46
C LYS A 70 6.35 -4.69 -3.95
N LYS A 71 7.36 -4.02 -3.42
CA LYS A 71 8.77 -4.35 -3.68
C LYS A 71 9.04 -5.80 -3.25
N LYS A 72 9.68 -6.59 -4.11
CA LYS A 72 10.16 -7.92 -3.74
C LYS A 72 11.14 -7.75 -2.59
N GLN A 73 10.89 -8.44 -1.48
CA GLN A 73 11.74 -8.43 -0.30
C GLN A 73 12.16 -9.87 0.02
N PRO A 74 13.39 -10.10 0.51
CA PRO A 74 13.81 -11.42 0.92
C PRO A 74 12.92 -11.89 2.08
N HIS A 75 12.51 -13.15 2.03
CA HIS A 75 11.71 -13.74 3.09
C HIS A 75 12.56 -13.88 4.36
N LEU A 76 12.15 -13.19 5.43
CA LEU A 76 12.82 -13.28 6.73
C LEU A 76 12.03 -14.18 7.67
N ASN A 77 12.64 -15.31 8.02
CA ASN A 77 12.14 -16.18 9.09
C ASN A 77 12.25 -15.49 10.44
N VAL A 78 11.53 -16.02 11.45
CA VAL A 78 11.52 -15.47 12.81
C VAL A 78 12.95 -15.43 13.39
N GLU A 79 13.73 -16.50 13.20
CA GLU A 79 15.12 -16.56 13.67
C GLU A 79 16.00 -15.52 12.97
N HIS A 80 15.91 -15.39 11.64
CA HIS A 80 16.65 -14.34 10.90
C HIS A 80 16.36 -12.94 11.43
N ARG A 81 15.11 -12.65 11.82
CA ARG A 81 14.75 -11.34 12.40
C ARG A 81 15.38 -11.14 13.78
N LYS A 82 15.38 -12.17 14.62
CA LYS A 82 16.00 -12.13 15.95
C LYS A 82 17.50 -11.90 15.85
N ASP A 83 18.18 -12.65 14.99
CA ASP A 83 19.64 -12.55 14.82
C ASP A 83 20.04 -11.18 14.28
N ARG A 84 19.34 -10.70 13.24
CA ARG A 84 19.55 -9.35 12.70
C ARG A 84 19.32 -8.28 13.73
N LEU A 85 18.26 -8.39 14.54
CA LEU A 85 17.97 -7.43 15.61
C LEU A 85 19.04 -7.46 16.71
N LYS A 86 19.47 -8.65 17.13
CA LYS A 86 20.55 -8.84 18.12
C LYS A 86 21.84 -8.21 17.62
N TRP A 87 22.21 -8.48 16.38
CA TRP A 87 23.39 -7.90 15.75
C TRP A 87 23.30 -6.37 15.68
N ALA A 88 22.19 -5.82 15.18
CA ALA A 88 21.98 -4.38 15.09
C ALA A 88 22.02 -3.68 16.47
N LYS A 89 21.45 -4.31 17.51
CA LYS A 89 21.52 -3.77 18.88
C LYS A 89 22.94 -3.77 19.42
N ALA A 90 23.71 -4.85 19.21
CA ALA A 90 25.08 -4.95 19.68
C ALA A 90 26.01 -3.90 19.03
N HIS A 91 25.74 -3.55 17.76
CA HIS A 91 26.56 -2.62 16.98
C HIS A 91 25.96 -1.20 16.88
N ARG A 92 24.86 -0.91 17.61
CA ARG A 92 24.13 0.36 17.51
C ARG A 92 25.00 1.59 17.85
N ASN A 93 25.85 1.44 18.86
CA ASN A 93 26.68 2.53 19.39
C ASN A 93 28.15 2.38 18.97
N TRP A 94 28.44 1.60 17.94
CA TRP A 94 29.81 1.43 17.47
C TRP A 94 30.39 2.75 16.95
N PRO A 95 31.60 3.14 17.41
CA PRO A 95 32.29 4.29 16.89
C PRO A 95 32.80 4.03 15.47
N VAL A 96 33.05 5.10 14.72
CA VAL A 96 33.54 5.04 13.33
C VAL A 96 34.85 4.23 13.23
N THR A 97 35.69 4.25 14.26
CA THR A 97 36.94 3.48 14.32
C THR A 97 36.71 1.98 14.27
N ASP A 98 35.64 1.48 14.87
CA ASP A 98 35.31 0.05 14.86
C ASP A 98 34.67 -0.36 13.53
N TRP A 99 33.85 0.51 12.94
CA TRP A 99 33.34 0.29 11.57
C TRP A 99 34.44 0.19 10.53
N LYS A 100 35.53 0.98 10.67
CA LYS A 100 36.69 0.90 9.77
C LYS A 100 37.40 -0.46 9.79
N ARG A 101 37.20 -1.27 10.83
CA ARG A 101 37.79 -2.61 10.95
C ARG A 101 36.92 -3.69 10.31
N VAL A 102 35.69 -3.37 9.90
CA VAL A 102 34.76 -4.32 9.28
C VAL A 102 34.87 -4.25 7.77
N ILE A 103 35.12 -5.39 7.14
CA ILE A 103 35.06 -5.54 5.69
C ILE A 103 33.84 -6.39 5.36
N PHE A 104 32.92 -5.82 4.57
CA PHE A 104 31.79 -6.56 4.03
C PHE A 104 32.17 -7.12 2.65
N SER A 105 31.95 -8.42 2.46
CA SER A 105 32.08 -9.08 1.16
C SER A 105 30.71 -9.62 0.76
N ASP A 106 30.29 -9.32 -0.47
CA ASP A 106 29.06 -9.82 -1.06
C ASP A 106 29.32 -10.23 -2.51
N LYS A 107 28.50 -11.14 -3.03
CA LYS A 107 28.53 -11.57 -4.43
C LYS A 107 27.30 -11.02 -5.14
N THR A 108 27.54 -10.21 -6.16
CA THR A 108 26.49 -9.70 -7.05
C THR A 108 26.51 -10.49 -8.36
N ARG A 109 25.32 -10.74 -8.91
CA ARG A 109 25.15 -11.33 -10.24
C ARG A 109 25.04 -10.18 -11.25
N ILE A 110 25.81 -10.24 -12.33
CA ILE A 110 25.73 -9.28 -13.44
C ILE A 110 25.03 -10.00 -14.61
N ASN A 111 23.84 -9.52 -14.99
CA ASN A 111 23.07 -10.07 -16.11
C ASN A 111 23.36 -9.25 -17.39
N LEU A 112 23.61 -9.91 -18.52
CA LEU A 112 23.92 -9.25 -19.81
C LEU A 112 22.67 -8.92 -20.64
N LEU A 113 21.60 -9.71 -20.51
CA LEU A 113 20.43 -9.65 -21.40
C LEU A 113 19.10 -9.48 -20.67
N GLU A 114 18.91 -10.15 -19.53
CA GLU A 114 17.63 -10.14 -18.80
C GLU A 114 17.66 -9.26 -17.55
N SER A 115 16.54 -8.57 -17.32
CA SER A 115 16.31 -7.81 -16.09
C SER A 115 15.55 -8.65 -15.06
N ASP A 116 16.02 -8.68 -13.82
CA ASP A 116 15.32 -9.31 -12.67
C ASP A 116 14.06 -8.52 -12.20
N GLY A 117 13.67 -7.51 -13.00
CA GLY A 117 12.64 -6.52 -12.71
C GLY A 117 11.21 -7.07 -12.70
N ILE A 118 10.27 -6.22 -12.30
CA ILE A 118 8.85 -6.52 -12.33
C ILE A 118 8.35 -6.26 -13.76
N GLN A 119 7.76 -7.28 -14.38
CA GLN A 119 7.08 -7.15 -15.66
C GLN A 119 5.70 -6.53 -15.44
N TYR A 120 5.38 -5.49 -16.21
CA TYR A 120 4.05 -4.89 -16.25
C TYR A 120 3.30 -5.54 -17.40
N THR A 121 2.59 -6.64 -17.10
CA THR A 121 1.61 -7.27 -18.00
C THR A 121 0.21 -6.83 -17.64
#